data_AF-A0A6J6G5A2-F1
#
_entry.id   AF-A0A6J6G5A2-F1
#
_cell.length_a   1.000
_cell.length_b   1.000
_cell.length_c   1.000
_cell.angle_alpha   90.00
_cell.angle_beta   90.00
_cell.angle_gamma   90.00
#
_symmetry.space_group_name_H-M   'P 1'
#
loop_
_entity.id
_entity.type
_entity.pdbx_description
1 polymer ?
#
loop_
_entity_poly.entity_id
_entity_poly.type
_entity_poly.pdbx_seq_one_letter_code
_entity_poly.pdbx_strand_id
1 'polypeptide(L)'
;MPLTKRLGRPVISPASKSAGETSKGKIKVAITPTKDVISKHGQHATDSGSPEVQIALLTERINSLTEHLKSHVKDHHSRRGLLMMVGRRRRMLDYIRDRNIEKYRKLLEDLGLRR
;
A
#
# COMPACT_ATOMS: atom_id res chain seq x y z
N MET A 1 13.53 -56.15 -13.03
CA MET A 1 14.54 -55.06 -12.95
C MET A 1 15.26 -55.03 -14.30
N PRO A 2 15.37 -53.88 -15.00
CA PRO A 2 16.01 -52.66 -14.52
C PRO A 2 15.28 -51.33 -14.83
N LEU A 3 15.70 -50.30 -14.10
CA LEU A 3 15.22 -48.92 -14.07
C LEU A 3 15.69 -48.12 -15.30
N THR A 4 14.79 -47.45 -16.03
CA THR A 4 15.13 -46.46 -17.04
C THR A 4 15.12 -45.04 -16.45
N LYS A 5 16.30 -44.41 -16.53
CA LYS A 5 16.63 -43.08 -16.02
C LYS A 5 15.69 -42.00 -16.58
N ARG A 6 15.03 -41.23 -15.70
CA ARG A 6 14.40 -39.95 -16.06
C ARG A 6 15.50 -38.95 -16.44
N LEU A 7 15.57 -38.59 -17.72
CA LEU A 7 16.40 -37.49 -18.20
C LEU A 7 15.85 -36.17 -17.64
N GLY A 8 16.70 -35.45 -16.91
CA GLY A 8 16.39 -34.15 -16.32
C GLY A 8 16.11 -33.10 -17.40
N ARG A 9 15.03 -32.34 -17.22
CA ARG A 9 14.75 -31.13 -18.01
C ARG A 9 15.76 -30.04 -17.63
N PRO A 10 16.37 -29.34 -18.59
CA PRO A 10 17.27 -28.23 -18.29
C PRO A 10 16.50 -27.02 -17.74
N VAL A 11 17.01 -26.44 -16.66
CA VAL A 11 16.57 -25.17 -16.10
C VAL A 11 17.05 -24.03 -17.00
N ILE A 12 16.12 -23.36 -17.67
CA ILE A 12 16.41 -22.13 -18.43
C ILE A 12 16.42 -20.98 -17.43
N SER A 13 17.61 -20.46 -17.13
CA SER A 13 17.78 -19.15 -16.49
C SER A 13 17.62 -18.07 -17.56
N PRO A 14 16.73 -17.06 -17.40
CA PRO A 14 16.76 -15.92 -18.29
C PRO A 14 17.76 -14.88 -17.76
N ALA A 15 18.79 -14.67 -18.58
CA ALA A 15 19.80 -13.64 -18.44
C ALA A 15 19.21 -12.23 -18.36
N SER A 16 19.94 -11.38 -17.63
CA SER A 16 19.86 -9.93 -17.63
C SER A 16 19.91 -9.35 -19.05
N LYS A 17 18.94 -8.48 -19.38
CA LYS A 17 19.04 -7.55 -20.50
C LYS A 17 18.55 -6.17 -20.07
N SER A 18 19.48 -5.22 -20.11
CA SER A 18 19.27 -3.79 -19.96
C SER A 18 18.98 -3.11 -21.31
N ALA A 19 18.24 -2.00 -21.23
CA ALA A 19 18.12 -0.89 -22.17
C ALA A 19 17.24 -1.06 -23.43
N GLY A 20 16.24 -0.17 -23.55
CA GLY A 20 15.37 -0.06 -24.72
C GLY A 20 14.06 0.68 -24.44
N GLU A 21 14.13 1.99 -24.54
CA GLU A 21 13.14 3.05 -24.28
C GLU A 21 11.80 2.93 -25.04
N THR A 22 10.68 3.32 -24.42
CA THR A 22 9.61 4.10 -25.06
C THR A 22 8.59 4.61 -24.03
N SER A 23 8.48 5.93 -23.98
CA SER A 23 7.45 6.69 -23.27
C SER A 23 6.08 6.47 -23.91
N LYS A 24 5.09 6.04 -23.11
CA LYS A 24 3.67 6.47 -23.23
C LYS A 24 2.87 5.96 -22.03
N GLY A 25 2.34 6.91 -21.25
CA GLY A 25 1.16 6.76 -20.41
C GLY A 25 1.08 5.52 -19.52
N LYS A 26 1.93 5.41 -18.51
CA LYS A 26 1.65 4.49 -17.39
C LYS A 26 0.64 5.14 -16.47
N ILE A 27 -0.64 4.88 -16.71
CA ILE A 27 -1.61 4.87 -15.62
C ILE A 27 -1.07 3.81 -14.64
N LYS A 28 -0.45 4.25 -13.55
CA LYS A 28 -0.01 3.38 -12.46
C LYS A 28 -1.26 2.88 -11.73
N VAL A 29 -2.05 2.03 -12.36
CA VAL A 29 -2.97 1.14 -11.63
C VAL A 29 -2.09 0.01 -11.06
N ALA A 30 -1.22 0.36 -10.12
CA ALA A 30 -0.47 -0.62 -9.36
C ALA A 30 -1.41 -1.19 -8.31
N ILE A 31 -1.96 -2.38 -8.56
CA ILE A 31 -2.77 -3.15 -7.60
C ILE A 31 -1.87 -3.79 -6.52
N THR A 32 -0.63 -3.32 -6.37
CA THR A 32 0.36 -3.87 -5.42
C THR A 32 1.09 -2.81 -4.60
N PRO A 33 0.40 -2.12 -3.67
CA PRO A 33 1.04 -1.57 -2.47
C PRO A 33 0.59 -2.28 -1.19
N THR A 34 -0.40 -3.18 -1.26
CA THR A 34 -0.99 -3.80 -0.07
C THR A 34 0.02 -4.65 0.70
N LYS A 35 0.87 -5.43 0.03
CA LYS A 35 1.80 -6.34 0.73
C LYS A 35 2.90 -5.60 1.48
N ASP A 36 3.51 -4.57 0.88
CA ASP A 36 4.65 -3.87 1.48
C ASP A 36 4.24 -3.04 2.71
N VAL A 37 3.04 -2.44 2.67
CA VAL A 37 2.47 -1.70 3.81
C VAL A 37 2.07 -2.64 4.94
N ILE A 38 1.46 -3.78 4.61
CA ILE A 38 1.11 -4.82 5.58
C ILE A 38 2.36 -5.38 6.25
N SER A 39 3.45 -5.60 5.50
CA SER A 39 4.72 -6.07 6.05
C SER A 39 5.41 -5.06 6.97
N LYS A 40 5.21 -3.75 6.78
CA LYS A 40 5.83 -2.69 7.61
C LYS A 40 5.04 -2.36 8.88
N HIS A 41 3.71 -2.47 8.84
CA HIS A 41 2.85 -2.03 9.93
C HIS A 41 2.03 -3.17 10.57
N GLY A 42 2.10 -4.39 10.05
CA GLY A 42 1.45 -5.57 10.62
C GLY A 42 2.26 -6.15 11.78
N GLN A 43 1.59 -6.49 12.89
CA GLN A 43 2.21 -7.27 13.96
C GLN A 43 2.48 -8.73 13.52
N HIS A 44 1.63 -9.24 12.62
CA HIS A 44 1.84 -10.48 11.88
C HIS A 44 1.63 -10.27 10.36
N ALA A 45 2.24 -11.11 9.52
CA ALA A 45 2.12 -11.04 8.06
C ALA A 45 0.68 -11.20 7.53
N THR A 46 -0.24 -11.64 8.38
CA THR A 46 -1.66 -11.87 8.08
C THR A 46 -2.58 -10.79 8.67
N ASP A 47 -2.04 -9.81 9.41
CA ASP A 47 -2.85 -8.76 10.05
C ASP A 47 -3.27 -7.69 9.04
N SER A 48 -4.35 -7.99 8.31
CA SER A 48 -5.06 -7.04 7.47
C SER A 48 -6.07 -6.19 8.24
N GLY A 49 -6.37 -6.57 9.49
CA GLY A 49 -7.43 -5.98 10.32
C GLY A 49 -6.96 -4.93 11.33
N SER A 50 -5.66 -4.87 11.62
CA SER A 50 -5.13 -3.99 12.68
C SER A 50 -5.38 -2.51 12.35
N PRO A 51 -5.81 -1.69 13.34
CA PRO A 51 -6.04 -0.25 13.14
C PRO A 51 -4.82 0.46 12.55
N GLU A 52 -3.61 0.04 12.94
CA GLU A 52 -2.32 0.58 12.49
C GLU A 52 -2.15 0.39 10.97
N VAL A 53 -2.34 -0.84 10.48
CA VAL A 53 -2.28 -1.19 9.05
C VAL A 53 -3.35 -0.45 8.24
N GLN A 54 -4.57 -0.38 8.74
CA GLN A 54 -5.66 0.31 8.04
C GLN A 54 -5.39 1.82 7.89
N ILE A 55 -4.81 2.45 8.92
CA ILE A 55 -4.43 3.88 8.87
C ILE A 55 -3.31 4.10 7.85
N ALA A 56 -2.31 3.23 7.79
CA ALA A 56 -1.23 3.32 6.82
C ALA A 56 -1.77 3.21 5.37
N LEU A 57 -2.60 2.20 5.09
CA LEU A 57 -3.24 2.00 3.79
C LEU A 57 -4.14 3.18 3.39
N LEU A 58 -4.93 3.71 4.34
CA LEU A 58 -5.76 4.90 4.08
C LEU A 58 -4.90 6.12 3.79
N THR A 59 -3.77 6.27 4.46
CA THR A 59 -2.87 7.41 4.27
C THR A 59 -2.23 7.40 2.89
N GLU A 60 -1.73 6.26 2.42
CA GLU A 60 -1.23 6.14 1.05
C GLU A 60 -2.30 6.45 0.00
N ARG A 61 -3.52 5.92 0.21
CA ARG A 61 -4.64 6.16 -0.71
C ARG A 61 -5.06 7.62 -0.74
N ILE A 62 -5.07 8.29 0.42
CA ILE A 62 -5.32 9.73 0.54
C ILE A 62 -4.26 10.51 -0.24
N ASN A 63 -2.97 10.19 -0.07
CA ASN A 63 -1.88 10.88 -0.76
C ASN A 63 -2.00 10.73 -2.29
N SER A 64 -2.20 9.51 -2.78
CA SER A 64 -2.40 9.26 -4.22
C SER A 64 -3.63 10.00 -4.78
N LEU A 65 -4.75 10.02 -4.05
CA LEU A 65 -5.94 10.76 -4.50
C LEU A 65 -5.77 12.27 -4.43
N THR A 66 -5.00 12.78 -3.46
CA THR A 66 -4.72 14.22 -3.40
C THR A 66 -3.91 14.68 -4.61
N GLU A 67 -2.96 13.86 -5.09
CA GLU A 67 -2.23 14.13 -6.33
C GLU A 67 -3.16 14.09 -7.56
N HIS A 68 -4.04 13.08 -7.64
CA HIS A 68 -5.02 12.98 -8.73
C HIS A 68 -5.97 14.19 -8.78
N LEU A 69 -6.44 14.67 -7.63
CA LEU A 69 -7.36 15.81 -7.56
C LEU A 69 -6.69 17.16 -7.86
N LYS A 70 -5.36 17.26 -7.78
CA LYS A 70 -4.63 18.46 -8.23
C LYS A 70 -4.76 18.65 -9.74
N SER A 71 -4.71 17.58 -10.54
CA SER A 71 -4.94 17.65 -11.99
C SER A 71 -6.43 17.68 -12.35
N HIS A 72 -7.30 17.06 -11.55
CA HIS A 72 -8.74 16.96 -11.80
C HIS A 72 -9.58 17.78 -10.81
N VAL A 73 -9.44 19.11 -10.87
CA VAL A 73 -10.09 20.04 -9.92
C VAL A 73 -11.61 19.91 -9.87
N LYS A 74 -12.24 19.63 -11.03
CA LYS A 74 -13.70 19.50 -11.20
C LYS A 74 -14.27 18.15 -10.74
N ASP A 75 -13.45 17.20 -10.32
CA ASP A 75 -13.94 15.92 -9.81
C ASP A 75 -14.42 16.04 -8.35
N HIS A 76 -15.69 16.40 -8.20
CA HIS A 76 -16.34 16.54 -6.90
C HIS A 76 -16.70 15.18 -6.26
N HIS A 77 -16.89 14.12 -7.05
CA HIS A 77 -17.24 12.80 -6.55
C HIS A 77 -16.05 12.15 -5.85
N SER A 78 -14.87 12.21 -6.48
CA SER A 78 -13.63 11.73 -5.88
C SER A 78 -13.22 12.56 -4.65
N ARG A 79 -13.48 13.87 -4.65
CA ARG A 79 -13.26 14.73 -3.49
C ARG A 79 -14.16 14.35 -2.31
N ARG A 80 -15.43 13.98 -2.56
CA ARG A 80 -16.32 13.44 -1.52
C ARG A 80 -15.78 12.13 -0.96
N GLY A 81 -15.33 11.22 -1.82
CA GLY A 81 -14.67 9.97 -1.41
C GLY A 81 -13.44 10.22 -0.54
N LEU A 82 -12.60 11.19 -0.92
CA LEU A 82 -11.43 11.62 -0.15
C LEU A 82 -11.82 12.08 1.27
N LEU A 83 -12.84 12.96 1.38
CA LEU A 83 -13.32 13.43 2.69
C LEU A 83 -13.83 12.29 3.57
N MET A 84 -14.52 11.30 3.00
CA MET A 84 -14.96 10.11 3.73
C MET A 84 -13.77 9.28 4.24
N MET A 85 -12.71 9.12 3.44
CA MET A 85 -11.49 8.42 3.86
C MET A 85 -10.73 9.16 4.97
N VAL A 86 -10.62 10.49 4.88
CA VAL A 86 -10.02 11.32 5.94
C VAL A 86 -10.82 11.18 7.25
N GLY A 87 -12.16 11.20 7.18
CA GLY A 87 -13.02 11.00 8.34
C GLY A 87 -12.92 9.59 8.95
N ARG A 88 -12.74 8.56 8.13
CA ARG A 88 -12.48 7.19 8.62
C ARG A 88 -11.13 7.09 9.32
N ARG A 89 -10.07 7.66 8.72
CA ARG A 89 -8.72 7.70 9.32
C ARG A 89 -8.73 8.42 10.67
N ARG A 90 -9.42 9.56 10.77
CA ARG A 90 -9.56 10.33 12.03
C ARG A 90 -10.18 9.48 13.14
N ARG A 91 -11.28 8.79 12.86
CA ARG A 91 -11.95 7.89 13.83
C ARG A 91 -11.03 6.76 14.31
N MET A 92 -10.22 6.19 13.43
CA MET A 92 -9.26 5.14 13.81
C MET A 92 -8.13 5.69 14.69
N LEU A 93 -7.62 6.88 14.38
CA LEU A 93 -6.62 7.55 15.20
C LEU A 93 -7.15 7.89 16.59
N ASP A 94 -8.40 8.38 16.68
CA ASP A 94 -9.06 8.65 17.95
C ASP A 94 -9.24 7.34 18.76
N TYR A 95 -9.62 6.23 18.12
CA TYR A 95 -9.71 4.92 18.77
C TYR A 95 -8.38 4.43 19.36
N ILE A 96 -7.27 4.56 18.62
CA ILE A 96 -5.94 4.15 19.13
C ILE A 96 -5.52 5.08 20.27
N ARG A 97 -5.73 6.38 20.14
CA ARG A 97 -5.40 7.37 21.18
C ARG A 97 -6.08 7.04 22.50
N ASP A 98 -7.35 6.66 22.47
CA ASP A 98 -8.15 6.39 23.67
C ASP A 98 -7.75 5.05 24.34
N ARG A 99 -7.19 4.10 23.57
CA ARG A 99 -6.72 2.79 24.06
C ARG A 99 -5.26 2.79 24.52
N ASN A 100 -4.38 3.37 23.72
CA ASN A 100 -2.94 3.35 23.95
C ASN A 100 -2.28 4.59 23.30
N ILE A 101 -1.87 5.52 24.17
CA ILE A 101 -1.30 6.79 23.72
C ILE A 101 0.12 6.67 23.15
N GLU A 102 0.90 5.67 23.58
CA GLU A 102 2.25 5.45 23.07
C GLU A 102 2.21 4.96 21.63
N LYS A 103 1.31 4.01 21.33
CA LYS A 103 1.07 3.56 19.96
C LYS A 103 0.58 4.68 19.07
N TYR A 104 -0.32 5.53 19.58
CA TYR A 104 -0.80 6.70 18.84
C TYR A 104 0.35 7.65 18.46
N ARG A 105 1.27 7.95 19.39
CA ARG A 105 2.44 8.81 19.13
C ARG A 105 3.37 8.22 18.10
N LYS A 106 3.75 6.93 18.24
CA LYS A 106 4.59 6.22 17.27
C LYS A 106 3.98 6.25 15.87
N LEU A 107 2.68 5.95 15.76
CA LEU A 107 1.98 5.97 14.48
C LEU A 107 1.93 7.37 13.85
N LEU A 108 1.81 8.42 14.67
CA LEU A 108 1.84 9.81 14.21
C LEU A 108 3.21 10.19 13.63
N GLU A 109 4.28 9.78 14.31
CA GLU A 109 5.67 9.97 13.89
C GLU A 109 5.95 9.21 12.58
N ASP A 110 5.60 7.93 12.53
CA ASP A 110 5.82 7.07 11.35
C ASP A 110 5.11 7.60 10.09
N LEU A 111 3.90 8.12 10.24
CA LEU A 111 3.09 8.61 9.13
C LEU A 111 3.26 10.11 8.85
N GLY A 112 4.03 10.83 9.68
CA GLY A 112 4.24 12.28 9.54
C GLY A 112 2.95 13.11 9.62
N LEU A 113 1.93 12.62 10.33
CA LEU A 113 0.62 13.28 10.41
C LEU A 113 0.65 14.40 11.45
N ARG A 114 0.45 15.65 11.02
CA ARG A 114 0.25 16.79 11.92
C ARG A 114 -1.23 16.96 12.27
N ARG A 115 -1.51 17.25 13.54
CA ARG A 115 -2.84 17.56 14.07
C ARG A 115 -3.07 19.06 14.12
#